data_AF-A0A1S2N0S6-F1
#
_entry.id   AF-A0A1S2N0S6-F1
#
_cell.length_a   1.000
_cell.length_b   1.000
_cell.length_c   1.000
_cell.angle_alpha   90.00
_cell.angle_beta   90.00
_cell.angle_gamma   90.00
#
_symmetry.space_group_name_H-M   'P 1'
#
loop_
_entity.id
_entity.type
_entity.pdbx_description
1 polymer ?
#
loop_
_entity_poly.entity_id
_entity_poly.type
_entity_poly.pdbx_seq_one_letter_code
_entity_poly.pdbx_strand_id
1 'polypeptide(L)'
;MPVDAPQSAHPISRRTLARGAAWSLPAVAAAAAVPAQAASPKLGLQGWVQIQRSCRGSNTTMTIDGRGSYPLRGLWVEGATSATKVADARLTLWFPTSLGRLSWRNLGSSQWSISSAQQDPNRPGYYAYTLTYTGGWSFNAQGEYKSATQQPYFTASVSGCVGTTPLYSRRDVTVDGETFVIERGPVSV
;
A
#
# COMPACT_ATOMS: atom_id res chain seq x y z
N MET A 1 -54.23 -9.61 -106.29
CA MET A 1 -54.71 -10.99 -106.01
C MET A 1 -53.60 -11.71 -105.21
N PRO A 2 -53.89 -12.76 -104.42
CA PRO A 2 -53.93 -12.75 -102.94
C PRO A 2 -52.60 -13.33 -102.32
N VAL A 3 -52.43 -13.71 -101.05
CA VAL A 3 -53.31 -14.21 -99.95
C VAL A 3 -52.78 -13.75 -98.56
N ASP A 4 -53.63 -13.85 -97.54
CA ASP A 4 -53.35 -13.61 -96.11
C ASP A 4 -52.24 -14.46 -95.45
N ALA A 5 -51.82 -14.02 -94.26
CA ALA A 5 -50.97 -14.75 -93.31
C ALA A 5 -51.75 -15.75 -92.43
N PRO A 6 -51.05 -16.52 -91.57
CA PRO A 6 -51.40 -16.42 -90.16
C PRO A 6 -50.22 -16.35 -89.18
N GLN A 7 -50.54 -15.91 -87.96
CA GLN A 7 -49.62 -15.64 -86.84
C GLN A 7 -49.23 -16.92 -86.07
N SER A 8 -48.16 -16.87 -85.28
CA SER A 8 -48.13 -17.56 -83.97
C SER A 8 -47.26 -16.86 -82.91
N ALA A 9 -47.89 -16.73 -81.75
CA ALA A 9 -47.52 -16.04 -80.51
C ALA A 9 -46.05 -16.07 -80.03
N HIS A 10 -45.65 -14.96 -79.40
CA HIS A 10 -44.48 -14.88 -78.51
C HIS A 10 -44.68 -15.62 -77.17
N PRO A 11 -43.61 -16.12 -76.56
CA PRO A 11 -43.43 -16.08 -75.12
C PRO A 11 -42.50 -14.94 -74.70
N ILE A 12 -43.02 -13.98 -73.93
CA ILE A 12 -42.24 -12.91 -73.31
C ILE A 12 -41.36 -13.53 -72.21
N SER A 13 -40.04 -13.55 -72.40
CA SER A 13 -39.11 -13.87 -71.30
C SER A 13 -39.01 -12.68 -70.34
N ARG A 14 -39.46 -12.88 -69.10
CA ARG A 14 -39.52 -11.82 -68.07
C ARG A 14 -38.24 -11.84 -67.22
N ARG A 15 -37.60 -10.66 -67.12
CA ARG A 15 -36.73 -10.18 -66.02
C ARG A 15 -35.73 -11.16 -65.39
N THR A 16 -34.46 -10.75 -65.32
CA THR A 16 -33.79 -10.50 -64.03
C THR A 16 -32.66 -9.50 -64.20
N LEU A 17 -32.75 -8.36 -63.52
CA LEU A 17 -31.62 -7.45 -63.29
C LEU A 17 -30.83 -7.97 -62.09
N ALA A 18 -29.69 -8.62 -62.32
CA ALA A 18 -28.76 -8.96 -61.24
C ALA A 18 -27.82 -7.77 -60.98
N ARG A 19 -28.24 -6.84 -60.11
CA ARG A 19 -27.31 -5.88 -59.47
C ARG A 19 -26.38 -6.67 -58.54
N GLY A 20 -25.14 -6.93 -58.97
CA GLY A 20 -24.07 -7.41 -58.10
C GLY A 20 -23.24 -6.21 -57.61
N ALA A 21 -23.28 -5.92 -56.31
CA ALA A 21 -22.57 -4.78 -55.74
C ALA A 21 -21.05 -4.96 -55.84
N ALA A 22 -20.33 -3.88 -56.18
CA ALA A 22 -18.90 -3.80 -55.89
C ALA A 22 -18.74 -3.81 -54.37
N TRP A 23 -18.11 -4.87 -53.83
CA TRP A 23 -17.84 -4.98 -52.40
C TRP A 23 -16.74 -3.99 -52.02
N SER A 24 -17.15 -2.77 -51.66
CA SER A 24 -16.31 -1.82 -50.94
C SER A 24 -15.96 -2.45 -49.59
N LEU A 25 -14.77 -3.05 -49.50
CA LEU A 25 -14.20 -3.49 -48.23
C LEU A 25 -14.18 -2.29 -47.28
N PRO A 26 -14.79 -2.37 -46.08
CA PRO A 26 -14.61 -1.32 -45.10
C PRO A 26 -13.13 -1.30 -44.70
N ALA A 27 -12.45 -0.20 -45.02
CA ALA A 27 -11.13 0.07 -44.50
C ALA A 27 -11.27 0.31 -42.99
N VAL A 28 -11.16 -0.76 -42.21
CA VAL A 28 -11.11 -0.69 -40.75
C VAL A 28 -9.80 0.01 -40.39
N ALA A 29 -9.87 1.32 -40.21
CA ALA A 29 -8.82 2.06 -39.54
C ALA A 29 -8.72 1.50 -38.11
N ALA A 30 -7.76 0.62 -37.89
CA ALA A 30 -7.42 0.12 -36.58
C ALA A 30 -6.86 1.30 -35.76
N ALA A 31 -7.76 2.04 -35.12
CA ALA A 31 -7.40 2.91 -34.02
C ALA A 31 -6.77 2.02 -32.95
N ALA A 32 -5.44 1.97 -32.94
CA ALA A 32 -4.71 1.31 -31.87
C ALA A 32 -5.09 2.03 -30.58
N ALA A 33 -5.99 1.42 -29.81
CA ALA A 33 -6.19 1.76 -28.42
C ALA A 33 -4.89 1.41 -27.71
N VAL A 34 -3.92 2.33 -27.75
CA VAL A 34 -2.78 2.33 -26.84
C VAL A 34 -3.42 2.21 -25.47
N PRO A 35 -3.18 1.11 -24.73
CA PRO A 35 -3.68 1.03 -23.37
C PRO A 35 -3.02 2.22 -22.67
N ALA A 36 -3.83 3.16 -22.21
CA ALA A 36 -3.40 4.15 -21.26
C ALA A 36 -3.15 3.39 -19.95
N GLN A 37 -2.03 2.67 -19.92
CA GLN A 37 -1.30 2.35 -18.71
C GLN A 37 -0.87 3.70 -18.15
N ALA A 38 -1.83 4.37 -17.51
CA ALA A 38 -1.51 5.38 -16.52
C ALA A 38 -0.54 4.68 -15.58
N ALA A 39 0.71 5.13 -15.58
CA ALA A 39 1.73 4.59 -14.72
C ALA A 39 1.37 5.00 -13.29
N SER A 40 0.44 4.26 -12.69
CA SER A 40 0.01 4.47 -11.31
C SER A 40 1.26 4.52 -10.45
N PRO A 41 1.44 5.58 -9.64
CA PRO A 41 2.55 5.65 -8.70
C PRO A 41 2.68 4.34 -7.94
N LYS A 42 3.87 3.73 -7.97
CA LYS A 42 4.06 2.43 -7.32
C LYS A 42 3.86 2.59 -5.82
N LEU A 43 2.85 1.92 -5.28
CA LEU A 43 2.57 1.93 -3.85
C LEU A 43 3.80 1.50 -3.05
N GLY A 44 4.16 2.31 -2.06
CA GLY A 44 5.33 2.10 -1.23
C GLY A 44 5.04 2.37 0.24
N LEU A 45 5.07 1.35 1.09
CA LEU A 45 5.10 1.54 2.53
C LEU A 45 6.41 2.22 2.93
N GLN A 46 6.37 3.21 3.82
CA GLN A 46 7.54 3.81 4.46
C GLN A 46 7.19 4.27 5.89
N GLY A 47 8.21 4.55 6.70
CA GLY A 47 7.98 5.10 8.04
C GLY A 47 9.20 5.15 8.93
N TRP A 48 9.22 6.11 9.86
CA TRP A 48 10.29 6.31 10.82
C TRP A 48 9.78 6.66 12.22
N VAL A 49 10.33 5.97 13.23
CA VAL A 49 10.16 6.30 14.66
C VAL A 49 11.55 6.48 15.26
N GLN A 50 11.72 7.41 16.20
CA GLN A 50 12.92 7.40 17.03
C GLN A 50 12.76 6.33 18.09
N ILE A 51 13.82 5.58 18.31
CA ILE A 51 14.06 4.98 19.61
C ILE A 51 15.08 5.89 20.31
N GLN A 52 14.72 6.41 21.47
CA GLN A 52 15.59 7.24 22.31
C GLN A 52 15.91 6.48 23.60
N ARG A 53 17.10 6.76 24.14
CA ARG A 53 17.60 6.21 25.39
C ARG A 53 18.21 7.36 26.20
N SER A 54 17.85 7.45 27.47
CA SER A 54 18.42 8.45 28.39
C SER A 54 18.61 7.80 29.75
N CYS A 55 19.84 7.80 30.29
CA CYS A 55 20.07 7.37 31.66
C CYS A 55 20.06 8.58 32.59
N ARG A 56 19.37 8.46 33.73
CA ARG A 56 19.40 9.44 34.82
C ARG A 56 19.50 8.72 36.16
N GLY A 57 20.62 8.93 36.86
CA GLY A 57 20.93 8.16 38.08
C GLY A 57 21.10 6.68 37.75
N SER A 58 20.34 5.83 38.43
CA SER A 58 20.38 4.37 38.26
C SER A 58 19.28 3.81 37.36
N ASN A 59 18.62 4.63 36.52
CA ASN A 59 17.55 4.19 35.64
C ASN A 59 17.73 4.70 34.20
N THR A 60 17.43 3.83 33.23
CA THR A 60 17.35 4.18 31.81
C THR A 60 15.90 4.33 31.39
N THR A 61 15.54 5.50 30.87
CA THR A 61 14.29 5.74 30.16
C THR A 61 14.49 5.42 28.69
N MET A 62 13.65 4.53 28.15
CA MET A 62 13.51 4.28 26.72
C MET A 62 12.26 4.98 26.20
N THR A 63 12.30 5.52 24.99
CA THR A 63 11.15 6.19 24.36
C THR A 63 11.03 5.74 22.91
N ILE A 64 9.81 5.38 22.50
CA ILE A 64 9.42 5.24 21.09
C ILE A 64 8.72 6.53 20.72
N ASP A 65 9.28 7.30 19.78
CA ASP A 65 8.71 8.58 19.34
C ASP A 65 8.57 8.64 17.81
N GLY A 66 7.35 8.40 17.33
CA GLY A 66 6.96 8.59 15.94
C GLY A 66 6.45 10.00 15.63
N ARG A 67 6.36 10.91 16.60
CA ARG A 67 5.72 12.23 16.40
C ARG A 67 6.52 13.10 15.44
N GLY A 68 5.79 13.92 14.67
CA GLY A 68 6.29 14.76 13.59
C GLY A 68 5.48 14.52 12.32
N SER A 69 6.07 14.84 11.17
CA SER A 69 5.43 14.72 9.85
C SER A 69 6.28 13.93 8.85
N TYR A 70 5.61 13.48 7.79
CA TYR A 70 6.26 13.05 6.55
C TYR A 70 7.28 14.10 6.05
N PRO A 71 8.42 13.70 5.45
CA PRO A 71 8.94 12.33 5.32
C PRO A 71 9.87 11.93 6.50
N LEU A 72 9.92 12.72 7.57
CA LEU A 72 10.88 12.53 8.66
C LEU A 72 10.39 11.58 9.76
N ARG A 73 9.07 11.45 9.92
CA ARG A 73 8.42 10.85 11.10
C ARG A 73 7.07 10.21 10.77
N GLY A 74 6.76 9.15 11.50
CA GLY A 74 5.48 8.46 11.45
C GLY A 74 5.45 7.28 10.50
N LEU A 75 4.25 6.92 10.04
CA LEU A 75 3.99 5.84 9.08
C LEU A 75 3.20 6.39 7.89
N TRP A 76 3.61 6.07 6.67
CA TRP A 76 2.97 6.54 5.45
C TRP A 76 3.06 5.55 4.29
N VAL A 77 2.18 5.71 3.32
CA VAL A 77 2.12 4.97 2.06
C VAL A 77 2.27 5.98 0.93
N GLU A 78 3.38 5.88 0.19
CA GLU A 78 3.72 6.67 -0.99
C GLU A 78 3.03 6.10 -2.24
N GLY A 79 2.78 6.94 -3.22
CA GLY A 79 2.02 6.59 -4.44
C GLY A 79 0.52 6.36 -4.20
N ALA A 80 0.00 6.78 -3.05
CA ALA A 80 -1.40 6.60 -2.69
C ALA A 80 -2.28 7.67 -3.35
N THR A 81 -3.53 7.32 -3.62
CA THR A 81 -4.58 8.25 -4.05
C THR A 81 -5.54 8.57 -2.90
N SER A 82 -6.49 9.48 -3.08
CA SER A 82 -7.58 9.68 -2.11
C SER A 82 -8.41 8.40 -1.87
N ALA A 83 -8.57 7.57 -2.90
CA ALA A 83 -9.35 6.32 -2.86
C ALA A 83 -8.61 5.14 -2.21
N THR A 84 -7.27 5.13 -2.22
CA THR A 84 -6.42 4.05 -1.67
C THR A 84 -6.79 3.72 -0.22
N LYS A 85 -7.18 2.47 0.05
CA LYS A 85 -7.56 1.98 1.38
C LYS A 85 -6.32 1.51 2.12
N VAL A 86 -6.14 1.96 3.36
CA VAL A 86 -4.99 1.60 4.20
C VAL A 86 -5.50 1.09 5.54
N ALA A 87 -5.08 -0.12 5.92
CA ALA A 87 -5.59 -0.88 7.06
C ALA A 87 -4.49 -1.70 7.75
N ASP A 88 -4.84 -2.31 8.88
CA ASP A 88 -4.04 -3.30 9.65
C ASP A 88 -2.61 -2.86 10.01
N ALA A 89 -2.36 -1.56 10.10
CA ALA A 89 -1.02 -1.02 10.27
C ALA A 89 -0.39 -1.39 11.62
N ARG A 90 0.78 -2.00 11.55
CA ARG A 90 1.56 -2.49 12.70
C ARG A 90 3.01 -2.07 12.60
N LEU A 91 3.63 -1.90 13.76
CA LEU A 91 5.06 -1.70 13.93
C LEU A 91 5.54 -2.64 15.03
N THR A 92 6.25 -3.70 14.66
CA THR A 92 6.90 -4.60 15.61
C THR A 92 8.32 -4.15 15.86
N LEU A 93 8.67 -3.99 17.14
CA LEU A 93 10.02 -3.67 17.61
C LEU A 93 10.55 -4.85 18.42
N TRP A 94 11.76 -5.30 18.12
CA TRP A 94 12.45 -6.34 18.89
C TRP A 94 13.54 -5.70 19.73
N PHE A 95 13.43 -5.86 21.05
CA PHE A 95 14.42 -5.42 22.04
C PHE A 95 15.15 -6.63 22.65
N PRO A 96 16.45 -6.55 22.97
CA PRO A 96 17.20 -7.65 23.55
C PRO A 96 16.61 -8.10 24.89
N THR A 97 16.57 -9.42 25.14
CA THR A 97 16.07 -9.98 26.41
C THR A 97 16.92 -9.60 27.63
N SER A 98 18.15 -9.14 27.42
CA SER A 98 19.02 -8.57 28.46
C SER A 98 18.48 -7.29 29.10
N LEU A 99 17.52 -6.61 28.47
CA LEU A 99 16.79 -5.49 29.06
C LEU A 99 15.66 -5.93 30.01
N GLY A 100 15.42 -7.23 30.12
CA GLY A 100 14.21 -7.76 30.74
C GLY A 100 12.96 -7.46 29.89
N ARG A 101 11.78 -7.54 30.53
CA ARG A 101 10.51 -7.19 29.88
C ARG A 101 10.20 -5.71 30.13
N LEU A 102 10.34 -4.90 29.10
CA LEU A 102 9.93 -3.50 29.07
C LEU A 102 8.41 -3.36 29.28
N SER A 103 8.01 -2.55 30.26
CA SER A 103 6.62 -2.17 30.53
C SER A 103 6.34 -0.80 29.93
N TRP A 104 5.74 -0.78 28.74
CA TRP A 104 5.49 0.45 27.99
C TRP A 104 4.25 1.20 28.49
N ARG A 105 4.39 2.51 28.70
CA ARG A 105 3.32 3.45 28.98
C ARG A 105 3.11 4.37 27.78
N ASN A 106 1.86 4.49 27.34
CA ASN A 106 1.46 5.45 26.30
C ASN A 106 1.55 6.90 26.85
N LEU A 107 2.10 7.82 26.06
CA LEU A 107 2.34 9.22 26.41
C LEU A 107 1.50 10.22 25.60
N GLY A 108 0.49 9.76 24.85
CA GLY A 108 -0.42 10.64 24.11
C GLY A 108 -0.81 10.16 22.70
N SER A 109 -0.66 8.87 22.40
CA SER A 109 -0.99 8.25 21.11
C SER A 109 -2.18 7.30 21.24
N SER A 110 -3.38 7.84 21.43
CA SER A 110 -4.62 7.07 21.69
C SER A 110 -5.05 6.10 20.58
N GLN A 111 -4.68 6.36 19.32
CA GLN A 111 -4.90 5.48 18.16
C GLN A 111 -3.83 4.38 18.04
N TRP A 112 -2.86 4.32 18.96
CA TRP A 112 -1.83 3.29 19.02
C TRP A 112 -1.93 2.52 20.34
N SER A 113 -2.00 1.20 20.23
CA SER A 113 -1.73 0.27 21.34
C SER A 113 -0.36 -0.37 21.17
N ILE A 114 0.16 -0.99 22.24
CA ILE A 114 1.38 -1.79 22.21
C ILE A 114 1.16 -3.10 22.96
N SER A 115 1.63 -4.22 22.40
CA SER A 115 1.52 -5.53 23.04
C SER A 115 2.37 -5.63 24.31
N SER A 116 2.05 -6.61 25.15
CA SER A 116 3.02 -7.14 26.11
C SER A 116 4.20 -7.79 25.37
N ALA A 117 5.30 -8.02 26.10
CA ALA A 117 6.49 -8.68 25.59
C ALA A 117 6.20 -10.12 25.14
N GLN A 118 6.43 -10.43 23.86
CA GLN A 118 6.33 -11.79 23.31
C GLN A 118 7.72 -12.33 22.96
N GLN A 119 7.94 -13.63 23.13
CA GLN A 119 9.12 -14.28 22.54
C GLN A 119 8.84 -14.55 21.06
N ASP A 120 9.84 -14.31 20.20
CA ASP A 120 9.80 -14.66 18.78
C ASP A 120 10.74 -15.86 18.54
N PRO A 121 10.22 -17.05 18.20
CA PRO A 121 11.03 -18.23 17.90
C PRO A 121 12.03 -18.00 16.76
N ASN A 122 11.74 -17.08 15.84
CA ASN A 122 12.58 -16.75 14.69
C ASN A 122 13.67 -15.70 15.04
N ARG A 123 13.60 -15.10 16.24
CA ARG A 123 14.56 -14.09 16.71
C ARG A 123 14.96 -14.35 18.18
N PRO A 124 15.67 -15.46 18.45
CA PRO A 124 16.11 -15.79 19.82
C PRO A 124 16.97 -14.67 20.43
N GLY A 125 16.82 -14.47 21.73
CA GLY A 125 17.49 -13.37 22.44
C GLY A 125 16.77 -12.02 22.36
N TYR A 126 15.57 -11.95 21.76
CA TYR A 126 14.75 -10.74 21.69
C TYR A 126 13.33 -10.94 22.22
N TYR A 127 12.75 -9.87 22.78
CA TYR A 127 11.32 -9.73 22.99
C TYR A 127 10.72 -8.84 21.91
N ALA A 128 9.67 -9.32 21.26
CA ALA A 128 8.86 -8.58 20.30
C ALA A 128 7.79 -7.75 21.03
N TYR A 129 7.60 -6.52 20.55
CA TYR A 129 6.55 -5.60 20.98
C TYR A 129 5.86 -5.06 19.72
N THR A 130 4.61 -5.45 19.51
CA THR A 130 3.82 -5.03 18.34
C THR A 130 2.97 -3.83 18.72
N LEU A 131 3.29 -2.69 18.13
CA LEU A 131 2.43 -1.50 18.14
C LEU A 131 1.36 -1.68 17.06
N THR A 132 0.10 -1.49 17.41
CA THR A 132 -1.04 -1.62 16.47
C THR A 132 -1.75 -0.28 16.34
N TYR A 133 -2.02 0.12 15.09
CA TYR A 133 -2.74 1.35 14.77
C TYR A 133 -4.22 1.08 14.49
N THR A 134 -5.09 1.91 15.06
CA THR A 134 -6.56 1.86 14.86
C THR A 134 -7.14 3.18 14.38
N GLY A 135 -6.29 4.14 14.02
CA GLY A 135 -6.69 5.48 13.62
C GLY A 135 -6.96 5.67 12.12
N GLY A 136 -7.20 6.92 11.74
CA GLY A 136 -7.46 7.32 10.35
C GLY A 136 -6.20 7.57 9.54
N TRP A 137 -6.39 7.83 8.24
CA TRP A 137 -5.31 8.16 7.30
C TRP A 137 -5.62 9.49 6.60
N SER A 138 -4.68 10.44 6.68
CA SER A 138 -4.77 11.71 5.96
C SER A 138 -4.09 11.57 4.60
N PHE A 139 -4.75 12.04 3.54
CA PHE A 139 -4.21 12.05 2.18
C PHE A 139 -3.61 13.42 1.84
N ASN A 140 -2.40 13.42 1.29
CA ASN A 140 -1.76 14.60 0.72
C ASN A 140 -1.69 14.43 -0.81
N ALA A 141 -2.34 15.34 -1.55
CA ALA A 141 -2.42 15.29 -3.00
C ALA A 141 -1.13 15.77 -3.70
N GLN A 142 -0.36 16.66 -3.07
CA GLN A 142 0.85 17.26 -3.64
C GLN A 142 2.05 16.30 -3.60
N GLY A 143 2.11 15.42 -2.61
CA GLY A 143 3.13 14.39 -2.46
C GLY A 143 2.63 12.96 -2.68
N GLU A 144 1.38 12.80 -3.12
CA GLU A 144 0.73 11.50 -3.42
C GLU A 144 0.95 10.44 -2.33
N TYR A 145 0.65 10.79 -1.07
CA TYR A 145 0.82 9.87 0.06
C TYR A 145 -0.35 9.89 1.04
N LYS A 146 -0.56 8.75 1.72
CA LYS A 146 -1.40 8.67 2.93
C LYS A 146 -0.54 8.47 4.16
N SER A 147 -0.75 9.27 5.20
CA SER A 147 -0.06 9.14 6.49
C SER A 147 -1.04 8.91 7.64
N ALA A 148 -0.64 8.12 8.63
CA ALA A 148 -1.40 7.92 9.87
C ALA A 148 -1.70 9.29 10.54
N THR A 149 -2.95 9.53 10.96
CA THR A 149 -3.37 10.80 11.58
C THR A 149 -2.76 11.06 12.96
N GLN A 150 -2.31 10.00 13.66
CA GLN A 150 -1.58 10.11 14.92
C GLN A 150 -0.41 9.14 14.89
N GLN A 151 0.67 9.47 15.60
CA GLN A 151 1.92 8.71 15.61
C GLN A 151 2.16 8.08 16.99
N PRO A 152 2.90 6.96 17.09
CA PRO A 152 3.12 6.28 18.37
C PRO A 152 4.02 7.13 19.29
N TYR A 153 3.66 7.22 20.57
CA TYR A 153 4.50 7.86 21.58
C TYR A 153 4.41 7.10 22.91
N PHE A 154 5.47 6.37 23.24
CA PHE A 154 5.52 5.44 24.38
C PHE A 154 6.84 5.56 25.13
N THR A 155 6.85 5.25 26.43
CA THR A 155 8.07 5.15 27.23
C THR A 155 8.07 3.92 28.14
N ALA A 156 9.25 3.38 28.41
CA ALA A 156 9.48 2.33 29.40
C ALA A 156 10.74 2.69 30.22
N SER A 157 10.81 2.18 31.45
CA SER A 157 11.98 2.35 32.32
C SER A 157 12.65 1.00 32.58
N VAL A 158 13.98 1.00 32.57
CA VAL A 158 14.85 -0.15 32.90
C VAL A 158 15.78 0.26 34.03
N SER A 159 16.07 -0.67 34.95
CA SER A 159 17.06 -0.45 36.00
C SER A 159 18.49 -0.51 35.43
N GLY A 160 19.38 0.29 36.02
CA GLY A 160 20.75 0.51 35.54
C GLY A 160 20.84 1.53 34.40
N CYS A 161 22.07 1.99 34.12
CA CYS A 161 22.39 2.65 32.86
C CYS A 161 22.68 1.58 31.79
N VAL A 162 21.67 1.30 30.96
CA VAL A 162 21.81 0.42 29.80
C VAL A 162 22.66 1.12 28.75
N GLY A 163 23.66 0.40 28.23
CA GLY A 163 24.49 0.85 27.12
C GLY A 163 23.75 0.85 25.77
N THR A 164 24.52 0.88 24.69
CA THR A 164 23.99 0.81 23.33
C THR A 164 23.20 -0.48 23.10
N THR A 165 21.97 -0.34 22.59
CA THR A 165 21.01 -1.44 22.42
C THR A 165 20.77 -1.70 20.93
N PRO A 166 21.08 -2.90 20.40
CA PRO A 166 20.67 -3.29 19.05
C PRO A 166 19.18 -3.61 19.02
N LEU A 167 18.44 -3.06 18.06
CA LEU A 167 17.02 -3.32 17.85
C LEU A 167 16.68 -3.62 16.40
N TYR A 168 15.64 -4.42 16.18
CA TYR A 168 15.02 -4.60 14.87
C TYR A 168 13.66 -3.92 14.84
N SER A 169 13.23 -3.49 13.65
CA SER A 169 11.90 -2.94 13.42
C SER A 169 11.28 -3.54 12.17
N ARG A 170 10.02 -3.94 12.24
CA ARG A 170 9.19 -4.37 11.11
C ARG A 170 7.95 -3.50 11.08
N ARG A 171 7.57 -3.04 9.89
CA ARG A 171 6.30 -2.38 9.61
C ARG A 171 5.53 -3.29 8.67
N ASP A 172 4.25 -3.47 8.94
CA ASP A 172 3.33 -4.11 8.01
C ASP A 172 2.02 -3.32 7.93
N VAL A 173 1.49 -3.20 6.72
CA VAL A 173 0.29 -2.42 6.39
C VAL A 173 -0.44 -3.08 5.22
N THR A 174 -1.75 -3.24 5.33
CA THR A 174 -2.59 -3.66 4.19
C THR A 174 -2.99 -2.43 3.37
N VAL A 175 -2.64 -2.40 2.08
CA VAL A 175 -3.00 -1.32 1.15
C VAL A 175 -3.80 -1.92 -0.01
N ASP A 176 -5.04 -1.47 -0.18
CA ASP A 176 -6.00 -1.97 -1.20
C ASP A 176 -6.17 -3.51 -1.25
N GLY A 177 -5.84 -4.20 -0.16
CA GLY A 177 -5.91 -5.66 0.00
C GLY A 177 -4.56 -6.39 -0.05
N GLU A 178 -3.48 -5.72 -0.45
CA GLU A 178 -2.11 -6.27 -0.47
C GLU A 178 -1.35 -5.89 0.81
N THR A 179 -0.67 -6.83 1.46
CA THR A 179 0.15 -6.55 2.65
C THR A 179 1.57 -6.15 2.25
N PHE A 180 1.91 -4.88 2.47
CA PHE A 180 3.26 -4.36 2.34
C PHE A 180 4.03 -4.56 3.64
N VAL A 181 5.29 -5.01 3.56
CA VAL A 181 6.15 -5.26 4.71
C VAL A 181 7.52 -4.63 4.52
N ILE A 182 8.03 -3.93 5.54
CA ILE A 182 9.42 -3.45 5.60
C ILE A 182 10.04 -3.85 6.94
N GLU A 183 11.09 -4.65 6.90
CA GLU A 183 11.95 -4.94 8.05
C GLU A 183 13.28 -4.19 7.92
N ARG A 184 13.81 -3.71 9.05
CA ARG A 184 15.12 -3.07 9.18
C ARG A 184 15.78 -3.46 10.50
N GLY A 185 17.07 -3.78 10.46
CA GLY A 185 17.89 -3.95 11.66
C GLY A 185 19.02 -4.98 11.48
N PRO A 186 19.88 -5.15 12.50
CA PRO A 186 19.83 -4.42 13.76
C PRO A 186 20.31 -2.96 13.60
N VAL A 187 19.70 -2.03 14.32
CA VAL A 187 20.16 -0.66 14.48
C VAL A 187 20.47 -0.41 15.96
N SER A 188 21.58 0.25 16.25
CA SER A 188 22.07 0.50 17.61
C SER A 188 21.65 1.88 18.13
N VAL A 189 21.14 1.96 19.38
CA VAL A 189 20.68 3.20 20.06
C VAL A 189 21.14 3.32 21.53
#